data_AF-A0A833ZJ27-F1
#
_entry.id   AF-A0A833ZJ27-F1
#
_cell.length_a   1.000
_cell.length_b   1.000
_cell.length_c   1.000
_cell.angle_alpha   90.00
_cell.angle_beta   90.00
_cell.angle_gamma   90.00
#
_symmetry.space_group_name_H-M   'P 1'
#
loop_
_entity.id
_entity.type
_entity.pdbx_description
1 polymer ?
#
loop_
_entity_poly.entity_id
_entity_poly.type
_entity_poly.pdbx_seq_one_letter_code
_entity_poly.pdbx_strand_id
1 'polypeptide(L)'
;MCSRTGPGPVTIALDSLSWLLLHLPCTTVCQTLHALSHQDSRPGDSSPVEHVHVLGLLHGELHGPGPMGTLSALARTEVTLSGTRSQASAHILYRRPQQRPTHETHWFSILSDFGVDLQGVSPLKSQPHPDPLTPPVDPTTHLTFNLHLSKKEKEAKDSLTLPFQFSSEKQQALLCRGLGQATSHIFYEPDAYDDLDQEDPDDDLDI
;
A
#
# COMPACT_ATOMS: atom_id res chain seq x y z
N MET A 1 31.37 -32.72 22.93
CA MET A 1 30.94 -31.51 23.64
C MET A 1 30.88 -30.39 22.62
N CYS A 2 29.70 -30.08 22.08
CA CYS A 2 29.56 -29.08 21.01
C CYS A 2 29.40 -27.70 21.65
N SER A 3 30.40 -26.85 21.49
CA SER A 3 30.35 -25.43 21.86
C SER A 3 29.36 -24.71 20.94
N ARG A 4 28.33 -24.09 21.51
CA ARG A 4 27.37 -23.25 20.79
C ARG A 4 28.10 -22.00 20.30
N THR A 5 28.30 -21.91 19.00
CA THR A 5 28.91 -20.77 18.29
C THR A 5 27.96 -19.57 18.32
N GLY A 6 28.35 -18.49 19.02
CA GLY A 6 27.73 -17.15 18.98
C GLY A 6 26.33 -16.99 19.61
N PRO A 7 25.98 -15.79 20.10
CA PRO A 7 24.59 -15.46 20.40
C PRO A 7 23.82 -15.31 19.07
N GLY A 8 22.80 -16.15 18.88
CA GLY A 8 21.87 -16.04 17.75
C GLY A 8 20.80 -14.96 18.00
N PRO A 9 19.93 -14.68 17.03
CA PRO A 9 18.84 -13.72 17.23
C PRO A 9 17.93 -14.16 18.38
N VAL A 10 17.53 -13.21 19.22
CA VAL A 10 16.64 -13.44 20.37
C VAL A 10 15.26 -12.89 20.03
N THR A 11 14.23 -13.72 20.20
CA THR A 11 12.84 -13.28 20.02
C THR A 11 12.16 -13.10 21.38
N ILE A 12 11.67 -11.89 21.65
CA ILE A 12 10.83 -11.57 22.80
C ILE A 12 9.38 -11.60 22.32
N ALA A 13 8.59 -12.51 22.89
CA ALA A 13 7.15 -12.60 22.62
C ALA A 13 6.36 -11.96 23.76
N LEU A 14 5.54 -10.97 23.42
CA LEU A 14 4.61 -10.29 24.32
C LEU A 14 3.20 -10.79 24.02
N ASP A 15 2.59 -11.43 25.00
CA ASP A 15 1.27 -12.06 24.91
C ASP A 15 0.12 -11.06 24.73
N SER A 16 0.25 -9.83 25.24
CA SER A 16 -0.77 -8.80 25.09
C SER A 16 -0.19 -7.39 25.21
N LEU A 17 0.07 -6.75 24.07
CA LEU A 17 0.33 -5.30 24.00
C LEU A 17 -0.90 -4.50 24.43
N SER A 18 -2.09 -5.06 24.27
CA SER A 18 -3.33 -4.40 24.70
C SER A 18 -3.34 -4.12 26.19
N TRP A 19 -2.84 -5.04 27.01
CA TRP A 19 -2.76 -4.81 28.45
C TRP A 19 -1.82 -3.65 28.78
N LEU A 20 -0.68 -3.54 28.10
CA LEU A 20 0.26 -2.43 28.29
C LEU A 20 -0.36 -1.08 27.89
N LEU A 21 -1.05 -1.02 26.75
CA LEU A 21 -1.72 0.19 26.27
C LEU A 21 -2.87 0.67 27.19
N LEU A 22 -3.48 -0.24 27.95
CA LEU A 22 -4.52 0.11 28.93
C LEU A 22 -3.95 0.73 30.21
N HIS A 23 -2.68 0.46 30.55
CA HIS A 23 -2.07 0.88 31.81
C HIS A 23 -0.96 1.94 31.62
N LEU A 24 -0.41 2.06 30.42
CA LEU A 24 0.71 2.94 30.10
C LEU A 24 0.37 3.82 28.87
N PRO A 25 0.92 5.03 28.79
CA PRO A 25 0.80 5.85 27.59
C PRO A 25 1.36 5.13 26.36
N CYS A 26 0.66 5.25 25.23
CA CYS A 26 1.08 4.65 23.95
C CYS A 26 2.52 5.05 23.57
N THR A 27 2.90 6.30 23.83
CA THR A 27 4.27 6.80 23.59
C THR A 27 5.32 6.03 24.37
N THR A 28 5.08 5.74 25.65
CA THR A 28 5.97 4.96 26.52
C THR A 28 6.12 3.54 26.02
N VAL A 29 5.02 2.91 25.61
CA VAL A 29 5.04 1.55 25.03
C VAL A 29 5.86 1.55 23.74
N CYS A 30 5.61 2.47 22.82
CA CYS A 30 6.34 2.56 21.55
C CYS A 30 7.84 2.82 21.75
N GLN A 31 8.21 3.72 22.67
CA GLN A 31 9.61 4.00 23.00
C GLN A 31 10.32 2.77 23.57
N THR A 32 9.63 2.03 24.45
CA THR A 32 10.18 0.81 25.06
C THR A 32 10.39 -0.27 24.00
N LEU A 33 9.40 -0.50 23.13
CA LEU A 33 9.49 -1.46 22.03
C LEU A 33 10.63 -1.10 21.05
N HIS A 34 10.75 0.19 20.70
CA HIS A 34 11.83 0.68 19.85
C HIS A 34 13.21 0.43 20.48
N ALA A 35 13.39 0.79 21.76
CA ALA A 35 14.64 0.60 22.49
C ALA A 35 15.01 -0.89 22.62
N LEU A 36 14.02 -1.78 22.78
CA LEU A 36 14.26 -3.23 22.80
C LEU A 36 14.72 -3.76 21.44
N SER A 37 14.18 -3.25 20.33
CA SER A 37 14.58 -3.65 18.97
C SER A 37 15.92 -3.06 18.52
N HIS A 38 16.31 -1.93 19.08
CA HIS A 38 17.54 -1.20 18.79
C HIS A 38 18.41 -1.19 20.05
N GLN A 39 18.88 -2.36 20.48
CA GLN A 39 19.95 -2.40 21.48
C GLN A 39 21.19 -1.77 20.85
N ASP A 40 21.41 -0.50 21.16
CA ASP A 40 22.51 0.30 20.64
C ASP A 40 23.83 -0.41 20.91
N SER A 41 24.45 -0.87 19.84
CA SER A 41 25.83 -1.31 19.87
C SER A 41 26.66 -0.12 20.32
N ARG A 42 27.16 -0.14 21.56
CA ARG A 42 28.07 0.91 22.04
C ARG A 42 29.25 0.98 21.08
N PRO A 43 29.68 2.19 20.64
CA PRO A 43 30.86 2.34 19.79
C PRO A 43 32.09 1.93 20.62
N GLY A 44 32.50 0.67 20.51
CA GLY A 44 33.66 0.12 21.21
C GLY A 44 33.55 -1.33 21.69
N ASP A 45 32.36 -1.94 21.66
CA ASP A 45 32.19 -3.34 22.07
C ASP A 45 32.15 -4.24 20.83
N SER A 46 33.19 -5.04 20.62
CA SER A 46 33.34 -5.94 19.47
C SER A 46 32.51 -7.23 19.59
N SER A 47 31.42 -7.19 20.36
CA SER A 47 30.50 -8.32 20.50
C SER A 47 29.54 -8.36 19.31
N PRO A 48 29.21 -9.55 18.77
CA PRO A 48 28.26 -9.67 17.67
C PRO A 48 26.90 -9.16 18.14
N VAL A 49 26.38 -8.14 17.45
CA VAL A 49 25.09 -7.50 17.75
C VAL A 49 23.99 -8.56 17.79
N GLU A 50 23.48 -8.83 18.99
CA GLU A 50 22.36 -9.74 19.19
C GLU A 50 21.11 -9.05 18.62
N HIS A 51 20.64 -9.52 17.46
CA HIS A 51 19.45 -8.96 16.84
C HIS A 51 18.23 -9.41 17.66
N VAL A 52 17.58 -8.45 18.32
CA VAL A 52 16.37 -8.69 19.10
C VAL A 52 15.14 -8.50 18.22
N HIS A 53 14.34 -9.55 18.08
CA HIS A 53 13.04 -9.52 17.45
C HIS A 53 11.96 -9.39 18.52
N VAL A 54 11.06 -8.43 18.38
CA VAL A 54 9.91 -8.28 19.27
C VAL A 54 8.65 -8.67 18.52
N LEU A 55 7.92 -9.66 19.06
CA LEU A 55 6.62 -10.09 18.58
C LEU A 55 5.59 -9.72 19.65
N GLY A 56 4.54 -8.99 19.29
CA GLY A 56 3.49 -8.61 20.23
C GLY A 56 2.11 -8.85 19.67
N LEU A 57 1.22 -9.43 20.49
CA LEU A 57 -0.19 -9.60 20.15
C LEU A 57 -0.98 -8.35 20.56
N LEU A 58 -1.75 -7.80 19.62
CA LEU A 58 -2.61 -6.64 19.83
C LEU A 58 -4.06 -7.01 19.48
N HIS A 59 -4.98 -6.74 20.40
CA HIS A 59 -6.41 -6.91 20.21
C HIS A 59 -7.00 -5.59 19.67
N GLY A 60 -7.28 -5.53 18.36
CA GLY A 60 -7.67 -4.31 17.66
C GLY A 60 -8.99 -3.70 18.14
N GLU A 61 -9.91 -4.53 18.64
CA GLU A 61 -11.21 -4.13 19.17
C GLU A 61 -11.15 -3.30 20.45
N LEU A 62 -10.01 -3.32 21.16
CA LEU A 62 -9.83 -2.60 22.42
C LEU A 62 -9.23 -1.19 22.24
N HIS A 63 -8.76 -0.85 21.03
CA HIS A 63 -7.99 0.37 20.79
C HIS A 63 -8.56 1.20 19.65
N GLY A 64 -8.44 2.53 19.75
CA GLY A 64 -8.77 3.43 18.66
C GLY A 64 -7.70 3.43 17.55
N PRO A 65 -7.98 4.11 16.42
CA PRO A 65 -7.07 4.17 15.28
C PRO A 65 -5.71 4.82 15.60
N GLY A 66 -5.64 5.71 16.60
CA GLY A 66 -4.41 6.40 16.99
C GLY A 66 -3.31 5.47 17.52
N PRO A 67 -3.52 4.77 18.66
CA PRO A 67 -2.56 3.80 19.20
C PRO A 67 -2.23 2.68 18.21
N MET A 68 -3.23 2.19 17.47
CA MET A 68 -3.03 1.15 16.46
C MET A 68 -2.11 1.64 15.33
N GLY A 69 -2.35 2.83 14.78
CA GLY A 69 -1.51 3.40 13.72
C GLY A 69 -0.08 3.66 14.17
N THR A 70 0.12 4.07 15.42
CA THR A 70 1.47 4.32 15.97
C THR A 70 2.26 3.03 16.13
N LEU A 71 1.64 1.96 16.64
CA LEU A 71 2.28 0.64 16.74
C LEU A 71 2.51 -0.01 15.38
N SER A 72 1.56 0.15 14.47
CA SER A 72 1.66 -0.29 13.08
C SER A 72 2.87 0.35 12.38
N ALA A 73 3.08 1.66 12.56
CA ALA A 73 4.24 2.36 12.01
C ALA A 73 5.59 1.88 12.59
N LEU A 74 5.61 1.40 13.84
CA LEU A 74 6.81 0.83 14.46
C LEU A 74 7.12 -0.59 13.93
N ALA A 75 6.10 -1.34 13.51
CA ALA A 75 6.24 -2.73 13.12
C ALA A 75 6.80 -2.89 11.69
N ARG A 76 7.83 -3.73 11.54
CA ARG A 76 8.33 -4.17 10.22
C ARG A 76 7.37 -5.14 9.52
N THR A 77 6.71 -5.97 10.31
CA THR A 77 5.71 -6.91 9.82
C THR A 77 4.48 -6.78 10.71
N GLU A 78 3.32 -6.63 10.08
CA GLU A 78 2.03 -6.60 10.75
C GLU A 78 1.18 -7.75 10.20
N VAL A 79 0.58 -8.53 11.10
CA VAL A 79 -0.27 -9.66 10.74
C VAL A 79 -1.64 -9.42 11.37
N THR A 80 -2.63 -9.17 10.52
CA THR A 80 -4.02 -8.95 10.93
C THR A 80 -4.81 -10.21 10.65
N LEU A 81 -5.32 -10.83 11.72
CA LEU A 81 -6.13 -12.05 11.63
C LEU A 81 -7.62 -11.70 11.60
N SER A 82 -8.38 -12.36 10.75
CA SER A 82 -9.83 -12.20 10.68
C SER A 82 -10.55 -13.51 10.35
N GLY A 83 -11.87 -13.55 10.54
CA GLY A 83 -12.71 -14.70 10.21
C GLY A 83 -13.03 -15.63 11.39
N THR A 84 -13.39 -16.87 11.08
CA THR A 84 -13.83 -17.88 12.04
C THR A 84 -12.92 -19.10 12.00
N ARG A 85 -13.03 -20.01 12.98
CA ARG A 85 -12.14 -21.17 13.11
C ARG A 85 -12.05 -22.04 11.84
N SER A 86 -13.14 -22.17 11.09
CA SER A 86 -13.20 -22.98 9.85
C SER A 86 -12.73 -22.24 8.59
N GLN A 87 -12.77 -20.90 8.62
CA GLN A 87 -12.38 -20.06 7.48
C GLN A 87 -11.88 -18.72 8.03
N ALA A 88 -10.55 -18.62 8.16
CA ALA A 88 -9.85 -17.45 8.64
C ALA A 88 -8.91 -16.90 7.56
N SER A 89 -8.60 -15.61 7.65
CA SER A 89 -7.59 -14.95 6.83
C SER A 89 -6.53 -14.30 7.68
N ALA A 90 -5.30 -14.28 7.17
CA ALA A 90 -4.19 -13.49 7.68
C ALA A 90 -3.79 -12.49 6.59
N HIS A 91 -3.93 -11.20 6.91
CA HIS A 91 -3.46 -10.10 6.08
C HIS A 91 -2.10 -9.68 6.61
N ILE A 92 -1.06 -9.86 5.80
CA ILE A 92 0.32 -9.61 6.20
C ILE A 92 0.83 -8.39 5.45
N LEU A 93 1.31 -7.41 6.20
CA LEU A 93 1.94 -6.21 5.68
C LEU A 93 3.42 -6.22 6.04
N TYR A 94 4.28 -6.26 5.03
CA TYR A 94 5.73 -6.17 5.19
C TYR A 94 6.22 -4.78 4.82
N ARG A 95 7.08 -4.22 5.68
CA ARG A 95 7.74 -2.94 5.49
C ARG A 95 9.25 -3.18 5.45
N ARG A 96 9.83 -3.10 4.25
CA ARG A 96 11.28 -3.22 4.03
C ARG A 96 11.90 -1.82 3.97
N PRO A 97 13.10 -1.59 4.55
CA PRO A 97 13.80 -0.32 4.40
C PRO A 97 13.94 0.03 2.92
N GLN A 98 13.60 1.27 2.56
CA GLN A 98 13.73 1.81 1.19
C GLN A 98 12.83 1.13 0.13
N GLN A 99 11.86 0.31 0.52
CA GLN A 99 10.93 -0.33 -0.42
C GLN A 99 9.48 0.02 -0.10
N ARG A 100 8.64 0.01 -1.13
CA ARG A 100 7.19 0.10 -0.97
C ARG A 100 6.68 -1.06 -0.11
N PRO A 101 5.77 -0.82 0.86
CA PRO A 101 5.18 -1.90 1.64
C PRO A 101 4.49 -2.94 0.75
N THR A 102 4.68 -4.23 1.05
CA THR A 102 4.06 -5.34 0.31
C THR A 102 2.98 -6.00 1.16
N HIS A 103 1.84 -6.32 0.54
CA HIS A 103 0.68 -6.93 1.20
C HIS A 103 0.44 -8.33 0.67
N GLU A 104 0.31 -9.30 1.57
CA GLU A 104 -0.01 -10.69 1.27
C GLU A 104 -1.26 -11.11 2.04
N THR A 105 -2.09 -11.95 1.46
CA THR A 105 -3.27 -12.51 2.14
C THR A 105 -3.23 -14.02 2.06
N HIS A 106 -3.28 -14.66 3.23
CA HIS A 106 -3.32 -16.10 3.37
C HIS A 106 -4.65 -16.54 3.96
N TRP A 107 -5.21 -17.62 3.43
CA TRP A 107 -6.41 -18.25 3.97
C TRP A 107 -6.00 -19.47 4.78
N PHE A 108 -6.65 -19.72 5.90
CA PHE A 108 -6.32 -20.86 6.74
C PHE A 108 -7.51 -21.35 7.56
N SER A 109 -7.40 -22.57 8.06
CA SER A 109 -8.33 -23.12 9.05
C SER A 109 -7.56 -23.61 10.27
N ILE A 110 -8.17 -23.47 11.44
CA ILE A 110 -7.59 -23.95 12.70
C ILE A 110 -8.24 -25.30 13.03
N LEU A 111 -7.43 -26.34 12.95
CA LEU A 111 -7.83 -27.71 13.24
C LEU A 111 -8.19 -27.89 14.73
N SER A 112 -8.83 -29.01 15.05
CA SER A 112 -9.26 -29.32 16.43
C SER A 112 -8.08 -29.48 17.39
N ASP A 113 -6.90 -29.84 16.88
CA ASP A 113 -5.64 -29.96 17.61
C ASP A 113 -4.83 -28.64 17.69
N PHE A 114 -5.45 -27.52 17.29
CA PHE A 114 -4.80 -26.20 17.16
C PHE A 114 -3.72 -26.14 16.08
N GLY A 115 -3.60 -27.16 15.23
CA GLY A 115 -2.84 -27.09 13.99
C GLY A 115 -3.44 -26.04 13.04
N VAL A 116 -2.58 -25.41 12.24
CA VAL A 116 -3.00 -24.46 11.20
C VAL A 116 -2.86 -25.15 9.85
N ASP A 117 -3.97 -25.29 9.14
CA ASP A 117 -3.98 -25.74 7.74
C ASP A 117 -3.99 -24.50 6.83
N LEU A 118 -2.84 -24.23 6.22
CA LEU A 118 -2.66 -23.10 5.31
C LEU A 118 -3.22 -23.48 3.93
N GLN A 119 -4.33 -22.86 3.57
CA GLN A 119 -4.82 -22.88 2.21
C GLN A 119 -3.90 -21.92 1.44
N GLY A 120 -3.17 -22.44 0.45
CA GLY A 120 -2.17 -21.65 -0.27
C GLY A 120 -2.72 -20.31 -0.74
N VAL A 121 -1.83 -19.33 -0.94
CA VAL A 121 -2.19 -18.09 -1.65
C VAL A 121 -2.80 -18.57 -2.96
N SER A 122 -4.13 -18.50 -3.12
CA SER A 122 -4.66 -18.60 -4.46
C SER A 122 -4.01 -17.42 -5.16
N PRO A 123 -3.15 -17.63 -6.16
CA PRO A 123 -2.99 -16.58 -7.14
C PRO A 123 -4.43 -16.27 -7.53
N LEU A 124 -4.76 -15.01 -7.73
CA LEU A 124 -5.93 -14.70 -8.53
C LEU A 124 -5.64 -15.23 -9.96
N LYS A 125 -5.51 -16.54 -10.14
CA LYS A 125 -5.83 -17.20 -11.39
C LYS A 125 -7.34 -17.01 -11.38
N SER A 126 -7.76 -15.94 -12.06
CA SER A 126 -9.12 -15.80 -12.57
C SER A 126 -9.59 -17.19 -12.97
N GLN A 127 -10.35 -17.85 -12.09
CA GLN A 127 -11.03 -19.06 -12.51
C GLN A 127 -12.01 -18.55 -13.56
N PRO A 128 -11.97 -19.06 -14.80
CA PRO A 128 -13.14 -18.99 -15.63
C PRO A 128 -14.18 -19.80 -14.88
N HIS A 129 -15.05 -19.10 -14.18
CA HIS A 129 -16.26 -19.69 -13.65
C HIS A 129 -16.97 -20.37 -14.82
N PRO A 130 -17.19 -21.70 -14.82
CA PRO A 130 -18.10 -22.28 -15.78
C PRO A 130 -19.50 -21.98 -15.27
N ASP A 131 -19.94 -20.73 -15.45
CA ASP A 131 -21.33 -20.38 -15.18
C ASP A 131 -22.19 -20.92 -16.33
N PRO A 132 -23.28 -21.62 -16.04
CA PRO A 132 -24.24 -22.05 -17.05
C PRO A 132 -24.91 -20.81 -17.65
N LEU A 133 -24.56 -20.49 -18.90
CA LEU A 133 -25.36 -19.67 -19.84
C LEU A 133 -26.28 -18.62 -19.20
N THR A 134 -25.71 -17.65 -18.48
CA THR A 134 -26.41 -16.39 -18.19
C THR A 134 -25.92 -15.35 -19.20
N PRO A 135 -26.84 -14.67 -19.92
CA PRO A 135 -26.45 -13.60 -20.84
C PRO A 135 -25.69 -12.51 -20.06
N PRO A 136 -24.71 -11.83 -20.68
CA PRO A 136 -23.87 -10.86 -20.01
C PRO A 136 -24.76 -9.78 -19.38
N VAL A 137 -24.86 -9.80 -18.04
CA VAL A 137 -25.53 -8.75 -17.29
C VAL A 137 -24.56 -7.60 -17.24
N ASP A 138 -24.94 -6.48 -17.85
CA ASP A 138 -24.17 -5.25 -17.83
C ASP A 138 -24.02 -4.78 -16.35
N PRO A 139 -22.78 -4.68 -15.82
CA PRO A 139 -22.52 -4.34 -14.43
C PRO A 139 -23.01 -2.93 -14.05
N THR A 140 -23.39 -2.11 -15.04
CA THR A 140 -23.94 -0.76 -14.81
C THR A 140 -25.44 -0.75 -14.52
N THR A 141 -26.13 -1.89 -14.61
CA THR A 141 -27.61 -1.99 -14.50
C THR A 141 -28.18 -1.77 -13.09
N HIS A 142 -27.37 -1.84 -12.03
CA HIS A 142 -27.79 -1.66 -10.64
C HIS A 142 -27.35 -0.34 -10.00
N LEU A 143 -26.92 0.63 -10.80
CA LEU A 143 -26.51 1.93 -10.28
C LEU A 143 -27.72 2.80 -9.97
N THR A 144 -27.69 3.46 -8.81
CA THR A 144 -28.68 4.46 -8.39
C THR A 144 -28.56 5.78 -9.19
N PHE A 145 -27.57 5.88 -10.07
CA PHE A 145 -27.32 7.00 -10.95
C PHE A 145 -27.01 6.51 -12.36
N ASN A 146 -27.38 7.32 -13.36
CA ASN A 146 -27.23 6.96 -14.75
C ASN A 146 -25.79 7.23 -15.25
N LEU A 147 -25.08 6.20 -15.68
CA LEU A 147 -23.76 6.33 -16.33
C LEU A 147 -23.84 6.59 -17.84
N HIS A 148 -25.00 6.35 -18.45
CA HIS A 148 -25.19 6.53 -19.87
C HIS A 148 -25.85 7.87 -20.14
N LEU A 149 -25.16 8.72 -20.90
CA LEU A 149 -25.77 9.94 -21.42
C LEU A 149 -26.90 9.55 -22.39
N SER A 150 -28.08 10.12 -22.16
CA SER A 150 -29.14 10.11 -23.15
C SER A 150 -28.68 10.83 -24.43
N LYS A 151 -29.35 10.56 -25.57
CA LYS A 151 -29.04 11.21 -26.85
C LYS A 151 -29.02 12.73 -26.72
N LYS A 152 -29.94 13.30 -25.93
CA LYS A 152 -30.03 14.74 -25.67
C LYS A 152 -28.86 15.27 -24.86
N GLU A 153 -28.43 14.54 -23.82
CA GLU A 153 -27.29 14.94 -23.00
C GLU A 153 -25.98 14.84 -23.76
N LYS A 154 -25.82 13.82 -24.61
CA LYS A 154 -24.67 13.69 -25.50
C LYS A 154 -24.60 14.86 -26.49
N GLU A 155 -25.70 15.18 -27.14
CA GLU A 155 -25.78 16.33 -28.05
C GLU A 155 -25.52 17.66 -27.34
N ALA A 156 -26.05 17.83 -26.12
CA ALA A 156 -25.78 19.01 -25.30
C ALA A 156 -24.29 19.11 -24.89
N LYS A 157 -23.65 17.98 -24.55
CA LYS A 157 -22.23 17.93 -24.24
C LYS A 157 -21.38 18.26 -25.47
N ASP A 158 -21.72 17.69 -26.62
CA ASP A 158 -20.95 17.84 -27.86
C ASP A 158 -21.13 19.24 -28.48
N SER A 159 -22.23 19.93 -28.19
CA SER A 159 -22.47 21.33 -28.62
C SER A 159 -21.93 22.38 -27.65
N LEU A 160 -21.50 21.99 -26.45
CA LEU A 160 -20.96 22.91 -25.47
C LEU A 160 -19.58 23.42 -25.92
N THR A 161 -19.51 24.70 -26.27
CA THR A 161 -18.23 25.35 -26.58
C THR A 161 -17.47 25.60 -25.28
N LEU A 162 -16.29 25.00 -25.15
CA LEU A 162 -15.46 25.20 -23.95
C LEU A 162 -14.88 26.62 -23.92
N PRO A 163 -14.79 27.28 -22.75
CA PRO A 163 -14.33 28.67 -22.63
C PRO A 163 -12.95 28.97 -23.24
N PHE A 164 -12.09 27.95 -23.36
CA PHE A 164 -10.72 28.06 -23.86
C PHE A 164 -10.49 27.33 -25.20
N GLN A 165 -11.56 26.90 -25.87
CA GLN A 165 -11.42 26.28 -27.19
C GLN A 165 -11.25 27.37 -28.25
N PHE A 166 -10.00 27.58 -28.66
CA PHE A 166 -9.69 28.42 -29.81
C PHE A 166 -10.11 27.71 -31.11
N SER A 167 -10.63 28.45 -32.10
CA SER A 167 -10.84 27.89 -33.43
C SER A 167 -9.52 27.40 -34.02
N SER A 168 -9.56 26.42 -34.92
CA SER A 168 -8.34 25.94 -35.62
C SER A 168 -7.57 27.11 -36.25
N GLU A 169 -8.27 28.11 -36.79
CA GLU A 169 -7.68 29.34 -37.30
C GLU A 169 -7.00 30.20 -36.21
N LYS A 170 -7.60 30.34 -35.03
CA LYS A 170 -6.99 31.08 -33.90
C LYS A 170 -5.83 30.32 -33.27
N GLN A 171 -5.91 28.99 -33.19
CA GLN A 171 -4.80 28.13 -32.80
C GLN A 171 -3.65 28.28 -33.80
N GLN A 172 -3.95 28.22 -35.10
CA GLN A 172 -2.96 28.46 -36.14
C GLN A 172 -2.43 29.90 -36.10
N ALA A 173 -3.21 30.92 -35.77
CA ALA A 173 -2.70 32.29 -35.65
C ALA A 173 -1.79 32.48 -34.41
N LEU A 174 -2.03 31.73 -33.33
CA LEU A 174 -1.19 31.72 -32.13
C LEU A 174 0.09 30.89 -32.34
N LEU A 175 0.02 29.79 -33.08
CA LEU A 175 1.14 28.87 -33.34
C LEU A 175 1.97 29.31 -34.57
N CYS A 176 1.29 29.72 -35.64
CA CYS A 176 1.89 30.28 -36.85
C CYS A 176 2.04 31.79 -36.65
N ARG A 177 3.19 32.14 -36.10
CA ARG A 177 3.76 33.48 -36.07
C ARG A 177 3.48 34.23 -37.38
N GLY A 178 2.54 35.17 -37.33
CA GLY A 178 2.34 36.15 -38.40
C GLY A 178 3.67 36.82 -38.71
N LEU A 179 3.93 37.01 -40.00
CA LEU A 179 5.17 37.57 -40.57
C LEU A 179 5.36 39.04 -40.11
N GLY A 180 5.71 39.27 -38.85
CA GLY A 180 5.80 40.63 -38.29
C GLY A 180 5.80 40.69 -36.76
N GLN A 181 7.02 40.78 -36.20
CA GLN A 181 7.38 41.28 -34.86
C GLN A 181 7.25 40.36 -33.63
N ALA A 182 8.28 40.50 -32.79
CA ALA A 182 8.63 39.86 -31.51
C ALA A 182 8.96 38.35 -31.55
N THR A 183 10.24 38.03 -31.39
CA THR A 183 10.72 36.71 -30.96
C THR A 183 10.54 36.64 -29.44
N SER A 184 9.41 36.14 -28.95
CA SER A 184 9.33 35.73 -27.54
C SER A 184 10.10 34.42 -27.41
N HIS A 185 11.42 34.52 -27.28
CA HIS A 185 12.24 33.39 -26.88
C HIS A 185 11.95 33.13 -25.39
N ILE A 186 11.34 31.99 -25.11
CA ILE A 186 11.32 31.46 -23.75
C ILE A 186 12.73 30.91 -23.52
N PHE A 187 13.51 31.62 -22.73
CA PHE A 187 14.81 31.15 -22.27
C PHE A 187 14.56 30.29 -21.03
N TYR A 188 14.65 28.98 -21.22
CA TYR A 188 14.67 28.03 -20.13
C TYR A 188 16.14 27.74 -19.80
N GLU A 189 16.56 28.05 -18.58
CA GLU A 189 17.83 27.57 -18.04
C GLU A 189 17.52 26.33 -17.19
N PRO A 190 17.97 25.14 -17.60
CA PRO A 190 17.76 23.95 -16.81
C PRO A 190 18.45 24.08 -15.46
N ASP A 191 17.74 23.84 -14.37
CA ASP A 191 18.36 23.82 -13.04
C ASP A 191 18.85 22.41 -12.68
N ALA A 192 19.55 22.29 -11.55
CA ALA A 192 20.13 21.02 -11.10
C ALA A 192 19.08 19.98 -10.66
N TYR A 193 17.80 20.35 -10.68
CA TYR A 193 16.63 19.54 -10.37
C TYR A 193 15.71 19.37 -11.59
N ASP A 194 16.17 19.74 -12.79
CA ASP A 194 15.61 19.26 -14.05
C ASP A 194 16.21 17.89 -14.38
N ASP A 195 16.00 16.93 -13.49
CA ASP A 195 16.10 15.54 -13.84
C ASP A 195 14.96 15.24 -14.82
N LEU A 196 15.29 15.26 -16.11
CA LEU A 196 14.52 14.53 -17.11
C LEU A 196 14.58 13.05 -16.69
N ASP A 197 13.59 12.66 -15.90
CA ASP A 197 13.26 11.28 -15.61
C ASP A 197 13.16 10.55 -16.94
N GLN A 198 14.13 9.67 -17.20
CA GLN A 198 14.18 8.85 -18.42
C GLN A 198 13.10 7.76 -18.43
N GLU A 199 12.23 7.75 -17.42
CA GLU A 199 11.16 6.78 -17.28
C GLU A 199 9.94 7.34 -18.00
N ASP A 200 9.81 6.99 -19.29
CA ASP A 200 8.64 7.32 -20.09
C ASP A 200 7.42 6.66 -19.42
N PRO A 201 6.44 7.42 -18.90
CA PRO A 201 5.32 6.87 -18.14
C PRO A 201 4.33 6.06 -19.00
N ASP A 202 4.64 5.82 -20.27
CA ASP A 202 3.91 4.97 -21.19
C ASP A 202 4.65 3.67 -21.57
N ASP A 203 5.90 3.46 -21.13
CA ASP A 203 6.70 2.26 -21.42
C ASP A 203 6.15 0.97 -20.75
N ASP A 204 5.25 1.10 -19.76
CA ASP A 204 4.53 0.00 -19.12
C ASP A 204 3.08 -0.18 -19.62
N LEU A 205 2.66 0.58 -20.62
CA LEU A 205 1.32 0.48 -21.22
C LEU A 205 1.30 -0.56 -22.35
N ASP A 206 1.00 -1.80 -22.00
CA ASP A 206 0.61 -2.83 -22.98
C ASP A 206 -0.80 -2.51 -23.55
N ILE A 207 -0.88 -1.94 -24.76
CA ILE A 207 -2.13 -1.76 -25.54
C ILE A 207 -2.30 -2.86 -26.59
#